data_AF-A0A6V7KP35-F1
#
_entry.id   AF-A0A6V7KP35-F1
#
_cell.length_a   1.000
_cell.length_b   1.000
_cell.length_c   1.000
_cell.angle_alpha   90.00
_cell.angle_beta   90.00
_cell.angle_gamma   90.00
#
_symmetry.space_group_name_H-M   'P 1'
#
loop_
_entity.id
_entity.type
_entity.pdbx_description
1 polymer ?
#
loop_
_entity_poly.entity_id
_entity_poly.type
_entity_poly.pdbx_seq_one_letter_code
_entity_poly.pdbx_strand_id
1 'polypeptide(L)'
;VLQLEEIDIVNIPGYKSKTPVSGKHQILAYLSLLETTKPYLVNTLRMPAAQTLLLFSQELDTNSTMSYVICDAWLALEFPLIDSGMNLIFRAVEIRRKWGLLLNKRLQEIPDKSAEDDLDGMENELNQEMIEFMNTNVPYVVKRLLAADLKAIYVGAGENSKIVEPNPFQDDFVSVRNEVKGGVR
;
A
#
# COMPACT_ATOMS: atom_id res chain seq x y z
N VAL A 1 -3.34 9.65 -10.98
CA VAL A 1 -4.66 9.14 -10.56
C VAL A 1 -5.64 9.49 -11.65
N LEU A 2 -6.42 8.52 -12.12
CA LEU A 2 -7.42 8.76 -13.15
C LEU A 2 -8.61 9.53 -12.58
N GLN A 3 -9.28 10.32 -13.42
CA GLN A 3 -10.47 11.06 -13.03
C GLN A 3 -11.59 10.07 -12.67
N LEU A 4 -12.28 10.35 -11.57
CA LEU A 4 -13.45 9.59 -11.13
C LEU A 4 -14.70 10.05 -11.87
N GLU A 5 -15.63 9.13 -12.06
CA GLU A 5 -17.01 9.47 -12.44
C GLU A 5 -17.77 9.98 -11.21
N GLU A 6 -18.71 10.91 -11.39
CA GLU A 6 -19.47 11.50 -10.27
C GLU A 6 -20.24 10.45 -9.47
N ILE A 7 -20.74 9.41 -10.14
CA ILE A 7 -21.48 8.30 -9.52
C ILE A 7 -20.61 7.46 -8.57
N ASP A 8 -19.29 7.51 -8.72
CA ASP A 8 -18.34 6.73 -7.94
C ASP A 8 -17.85 7.50 -6.70
N ILE A 9 -18.22 8.78 -6.57
CA ILE A 9 -17.87 9.63 -5.44
C ILE A 9 -18.86 9.37 -4.30
N VAL A 10 -18.34 9.01 -3.13
CA VAL A 10 -19.12 8.72 -1.93
C VAL A 10 -19.05 9.90 -0.97
N ASN A 11 -20.17 10.25 -0.35
CA ASN A 11 -20.19 11.24 0.72
C ASN A 11 -20.26 10.53 2.08
N ILE A 12 -19.29 10.78 2.95
CA ILE A 12 -19.21 10.18 4.28
C ILE A 12 -19.59 11.23 5.32
N PRO A 13 -20.65 11.02 6.12
CA PRO A 13 -21.08 11.98 7.14
C PRO A 13 -19.93 12.32 8.10
N GLY A 14 -19.69 13.61 8.32
CA GLY A 14 -18.67 14.09 9.24
C GLY A 14 -17.25 14.14 8.66
N TYR A 15 -17.00 13.57 7.49
CA TYR A 15 -15.71 13.64 6.81
C TYR A 15 -15.71 14.76 5.76
N LYS A 16 -14.77 15.71 5.88
CA LYS A 16 -14.60 16.82 4.94
C LYS A 16 -13.24 16.71 4.27
N SER A 17 -13.23 16.47 2.97
CA SER A 17 -12.01 16.49 2.17
C SER A 17 -12.17 17.39 0.94
N LYS A 18 -11.07 17.99 0.51
CA LYS A 18 -11.01 18.77 -0.75
C LYS A 18 -10.99 17.85 -1.97
N THR A 19 -10.57 16.62 -1.77
CA THR A 19 -10.45 15.58 -2.78
C THR A 19 -11.60 14.60 -2.64
N PRO A 20 -12.13 14.07 -3.76
CA PRO A 20 -13.26 13.16 -3.74
C PRO A 20 -12.90 11.86 -3.02
N VAL A 21 -13.85 11.34 -2.24
CA VAL A 21 -13.75 10.04 -1.59
C VAL A 21 -14.35 8.99 -2.52
N SER A 22 -13.61 7.92 -2.79
CA SER A 22 -14.11 6.78 -3.57
C SER A 22 -13.31 5.52 -3.27
N GLY A 23 -13.92 4.36 -3.41
CA GLY A 23 -13.18 3.09 -3.46
C GLY A 23 -12.78 2.67 -4.86
N LYS A 24 -13.18 3.43 -5.88
CA LYS A 24 -12.89 3.15 -7.30
C LYS A 24 -11.76 4.01 -7.86
N HIS A 25 -10.91 4.60 -7.01
CA HIS A 25 -9.72 5.29 -7.52
C HIS A 25 -8.84 4.30 -8.28
N GLN A 26 -8.39 4.72 -9.46
CA GLN A 26 -7.53 3.92 -10.33
C GLN A 26 -6.18 4.59 -10.57
N ILE A 27 -5.14 3.77 -10.67
CA ILE A 27 -3.85 4.14 -11.22
C ILE A 27 -3.64 3.47 -12.58
N LEU A 28 -2.75 4.06 -13.37
CA LEU A 28 -2.39 3.54 -14.68
C LEU A 28 -0.96 3.02 -14.60
N ALA A 29 -0.80 1.71 -14.71
CA ALA A 29 0.49 1.09 -14.94
C ALA A 29 0.77 1.08 -16.45
N TYR A 30 2.04 1.17 -16.84
CA TYR A 30 2.45 1.13 -18.24
C TYR A 30 3.78 0.39 -18.36
N LEU A 31 3.98 -0.32 -19.47
CA LEU A 31 5.22 -1.06 -19.71
C LEU A 31 6.29 -0.18 -20.36
N SER A 32 5.90 0.65 -21.32
CA SER A 32 6.85 1.47 -22.07
C SER A 32 6.33 2.88 -22.32
N LEU A 33 7.28 3.80 -22.40
CA LEU A 33 7.07 5.20 -22.76
C LEU A 33 7.62 5.40 -24.16
N LEU A 34 6.76 5.84 -25.09
CA LEU A 34 7.17 6.24 -26.43
C LEU A 34 7.34 7.76 -26.46
N GLU A 35 8.58 8.22 -26.56
CA GLU A 35 8.89 9.64 -26.68
C GLU A 35 8.85 10.08 -28.15
N THR A 36 7.97 11.03 -28.45
CA THR A 36 7.89 11.70 -29.75
C THR A 36 7.99 13.21 -29.53
N THR A 37 7.05 14.01 -30.04
CA THR A 37 6.88 15.42 -29.63
C THR A 37 6.18 15.54 -28.27
N LYS A 38 5.39 14.53 -27.88
CA LYS A 38 4.83 14.35 -26.54
C LYS A 38 5.07 12.91 -26.09
N PRO A 39 5.24 12.66 -24.78
CA PRO A 39 5.36 11.31 -24.26
C PRO A 39 4.02 10.56 -24.36
N TYR A 40 4.06 9.34 -24.88
CA TYR A 40 2.92 8.43 -24.95
C TYR A 40 3.17 7.19 -24.08
N LEU A 41 2.19 6.83 -23.26
CA LEU A 41 2.21 5.57 -22.52
C LEU A 41 1.73 4.44 -23.43
N VAL A 42 2.50 3.36 -23.51
CA VAL A 42 2.21 2.19 -24.34
C VAL A 42 2.03 0.97 -23.44
N ASN A 43 1.09 0.10 -23.80
CA ASN A 43 0.69 -1.08 -23.04
C ASN A 43 0.28 -0.71 -21.61
N THR A 44 -0.82 0.04 -21.49
CA THR A 44 -1.31 0.54 -20.21
C THR A 44 -2.34 -0.39 -19.59
N LEU A 45 -2.26 -0.58 -18.28
CA LEU A 45 -3.22 -1.34 -17.47
C LEU A 45 -3.82 -0.44 -16.39
N ARG A 46 -5.15 -0.46 -16.23
CA ARG A 46 -5.84 0.22 -15.13
C ARG A 46 -5.90 -0.70 -13.93
N MET A 47 -5.49 -0.20 -12.78
CA MET A 47 -5.43 -0.98 -11.54
C MET A 47 -6.10 -0.23 -10.38
N PRO A 48 -6.74 -0.94 -9.43
CA PRO A 48 -7.24 -0.35 -8.18
C PRO A 48 -6.11 0.34 -7.41
N ALA A 49 -6.28 1.63 -7.09
CA ALA A 49 -5.17 2.46 -6.64
C ALA A 49 -4.59 2.01 -5.29
N ALA A 50 -5.42 1.94 -4.25
CA ALA A 50 -4.93 1.65 -2.90
C ALA A 50 -4.29 0.26 -2.83
N GLN A 51 -4.95 -0.75 -3.39
CA GLN A 51 -4.53 -2.14 -3.38
C GLN A 51 -3.18 -2.29 -4.09
N THR A 52 -3.04 -1.70 -5.28
CA THR A 52 -1.79 -1.77 -6.05
C THR A 52 -0.66 -1.04 -5.34
N LEU A 53 -0.91 0.16 -4.79
CA LEU A 53 0.12 0.91 -4.07
C LEU A 53 0.56 0.18 -2.79
N LEU A 54 -0.38 -0.34 -2.00
CA LEU A 54 -0.05 -1.05 -0.77
C LEU A 54 0.78 -2.32 -1.02
N LEU A 55 0.49 -3.07 -2.09
CA LEU A 55 1.26 -4.28 -2.42
C LEU A 55 2.63 -3.98 -3.03
N PHE A 56 2.73 -2.98 -3.91
CA PHE A 56 3.90 -2.82 -4.78
C PHE A 56 4.78 -1.60 -4.48
N SER A 57 4.36 -0.69 -3.61
CA SER A 57 5.23 0.40 -3.17
C SER A 57 6.40 -0.14 -2.36
N GLN A 58 7.58 0.44 -2.62
CA GLN A 58 8.82 0.10 -1.94
C GLN A 58 8.75 0.49 -0.46
N GLU A 59 8.30 1.71 -0.18
CA GLU A 59 8.13 2.22 1.19
C GLU A 59 6.68 2.63 1.45
N LEU A 60 6.17 2.21 2.61
CA LEU A 60 4.89 2.63 3.16
C LEU A 60 5.15 3.29 4.52
N ASP A 61 4.80 4.56 4.65
CA ASP A 61 4.81 5.27 5.94
C ASP A 61 3.37 5.51 6.39
N THR A 62 3.09 5.37 7.69
CA THR A 62 1.75 5.58 8.25
C THR A 62 1.80 6.40 9.53
N ASN A 63 0.69 7.04 9.87
CA ASN A 63 0.51 7.65 11.19
C ASN A 63 0.06 6.63 12.25
N SER A 64 0.05 7.05 13.52
CA SER A 64 -0.29 6.19 14.67
C SER A 64 -1.72 5.62 14.64
N THR A 65 -2.65 6.30 13.97
CA THR A 65 -4.04 5.84 13.81
C THR A 65 -4.25 5.02 12.54
N MET A 66 -3.20 4.81 11.73
CA MET A 66 -3.27 4.09 10.44
C MET A 66 -4.33 4.63 9.46
N SER A 67 -4.71 5.90 9.63
CA SER A 67 -5.73 6.57 8.82
C SER A 67 -5.11 7.27 7.61
N TYR A 68 -3.80 7.44 7.59
CA TYR A 68 -3.06 8.14 6.56
C TYR A 68 -1.80 7.36 6.20
N VAL A 69 -1.72 6.90 4.96
CA VAL A 69 -0.61 6.09 4.44
C VAL A 69 0.05 6.83 3.29
N ILE A 70 1.38 6.82 3.27
CA ILE A 70 2.21 7.44 2.25
C ILE A 70 2.95 6.35 1.50
N CYS A 71 2.81 6.36 0.18
CA CYS A 71 3.41 5.40 -0.73
C CYS A 71 4.57 6.09 -1.47
N ASP A 72 5.78 5.55 -1.30
CA ASP A 72 7.03 5.98 -1.96
C ASP A 72 7.30 7.51 -1.86
N ALA A 73 6.84 8.13 -0.77
CA ALA A 73 6.96 9.58 -0.50
C ALA A 73 6.37 10.51 -1.58
N TRP A 74 5.40 10.06 -2.39
CA TRP A 74 4.78 10.92 -3.42
C TRP A 74 3.27 10.77 -3.57
N LEU A 75 2.68 9.66 -3.11
CA LEU A 75 1.23 9.48 -3.02
C LEU A 75 0.81 9.29 -1.57
N ALA A 76 -0.33 9.85 -1.22
CA ALA A 76 -0.98 9.59 0.06
C ALA A 76 -2.37 8.99 -0.16
N LEU A 77 -2.69 8.03 0.70
CA LEU A 77 -4.00 7.41 0.87
C LEU A 77 -4.54 7.85 2.23
N GLU A 78 -5.70 8.47 2.23
CA GLU A 78 -6.39 8.86 3.46
C GLU A 78 -7.71 8.09 3.58
N PHE A 79 -7.89 7.42 4.71
CA PHE A 79 -9.04 6.57 4.99
C PHE A 79 -10.00 7.28 5.95
N PRO A 80 -11.19 7.68 5.47
CA PRO A 80 -12.22 8.28 6.33
C PRO A 80 -12.74 7.31 7.40
N LEU A 81 -12.76 6.02 7.06
CA LEU A 81 -13.17 4.93 7.94
C LEU A 81 -11.92 4.19 8.41
N ILE A 82 -11.46 4.53 9.62
CA ILE A 82 -10.19 4.04 10.18
C ILE A 82 -10.15 2.51 10.19
N ASP A 83 -11.19 1.84 10.67
CA ASP A 83 -11.24 0.38 10.77
C ASP A 83 -11.07 -0.31 9.40
N SER A 84 -11.70 0.25 8.35
CA SER A 84 -11.59 -0.30 7.00
C SER A 84 -10.19 -0.08 6.39
N GLY A 85 -9.60 1.09 6.64
CA GLY A 85 -8.22 1.40 6.23
C GLY A 85 -7.21 0.50 6.93
N MET A 86 -7.32 0.36 8.25
CA MET A 86 -6.49 -0.53 9.06
C MET A 86 -6.53 -1.97 8.57
N ASN A 87 -7.73 -2.52 8.35
CA ASN A 87 -7.88 -3.88 7.84
C ASN A 87 -7.25 -4.05 6.44
N LEU A 88 -7.37 -3.04 5.57
CA LEU A 88 -6.75 -3.08 4.25
C LEU A 88 -5.22 -3.06 4.34
N ILE A 89 -4.64 -2.21 5.19
CA ILE A 89 -3.19 -2.14 5.41
C ILE A 89 -2.68 -3.46 5.99
N PHE A 90 -3.35 -3.99 7.01
CA PHE A 90 -2.99 -5.25 7.65
C PHE A 90 -2.93 -6.40 6.64
N ARG A 91 -4.01 -6.59 5.86
CA ARG A 91 -4.05 -7.61 4.79
C ARG A 91 -2.94 -7.42 3.76
N ALA A 92 -2.64 -6.17 3.38
CA ALA A 92 -1.57 -5.91 2.42
C ALA A 92 -0.20 -6.35 2.96
N VAL A 93 0.08 -6.07 4.25
CA VAL A 93 1.33 -6.48 4.90
C VAL A 93 1.43 -8.00 4.99
N GLU A 94 0.34 -8.69 5.36
CA GLU A 94 0.32 -10.17 5.39
C GLU A 94 0.59 -10.78 4.03
N ILE A 95 -0.06 -10.28 2.97
CA ILE A 95 0.14 -10.75 1.59
C ILE A 95 1.60 -10.51 1.16
N ARG A 96 2.16 -9.33 1.41
CA ARG A 96 3.57 -9.03 1.10
C ARG A 96 4.53 -9.97 1.82
N ARG A 97 4.25 -10.28 3.09
CA ARG A 97 5.05 -11.22 3.88
C ARG A 97 4.97 -12.64 3.34
N LYS A 98 3.76 -13.15 3.08
CA LYS A 98 3.55 -14.49 2.50
C LYS A 98 4.20 -14.62 1.14
N TRP A 99 4.08 -13.58 0.29
CA TRP A 99 4.77 -13.51 -1.00
C TRP A 99 6.29 -13.58 -0.82
N GLY A 100 6.87 -12.73 0.04
CA GLY A 100 8.31 -12.74 0.30
C GLY A 100 8.81 -14.11 0.81
N LEU A 101 8.06 -14.75 1.70
CA LEU A 101 8.36 -16.09 2.20
C LEU A 101 8.33 -17.14 1.07
N LEU A 102 7.27 -17.16 0.26
CA LEU A 102 7.13 -18.07 -0.87
C LEU A 102 8.25 -17.89 -1.89
N LEU A 103 8.57 -16.64 -2.25
CA LEU A 103 9.64 -16.32 -3.18
C LEU A 103 11.01 -16.80 -2.66
N ASN A 104 11.31 -16.53 -1.38
CA ASN A 104 12.54 -16.99 -0.75
C ASN A 104 12.64 -18.52 -0.73
N LYS A 105 11.54 -19.23 -0.41
CA LYS A 105 11.53 -20.69 -0.44
C LYS A 105 11.72 -21.25 -1.86
N ARG A 106 11.09 -20.65 -2.89
CA ARG A 106 11.26 -21.08 -4.30
C ARG A 106 12.66 -20.82 -4.85
N LEU A 107 13.35 -19.77 -4.37
CA LEU A 107 14.72 -19.47 -4.74
C LEU A 107 15.74 -20.39 -4.04
N GLN A 108 15.38 -20.96 -2.89
CA GLN A 108 16.15 -22.02 -2.26
C GLN A 108 15.90 -23.30 -3.07
N GLU A 109 16.94 -23.91 -3.63
CA GLU A 109 16.80 -25.19 -4.33
C GLU A 109 16.30 -26.25 -3.33
N ILE A 110 15.03 -26.63 -3.45
CA ILE A 110 14.42 -27.66 -2.59
C ILE A 110 14.44 -28.99 -3.34
N PRO A 111 15.22 -29.99 -2.89
CA PRO A 111 15.30 -31.29 -3.56
C PRO A 111 14.15 -32.25 -3.23
N ASP A 112 13.26 -31.91 -2.27
CA ASP A 112 12.23 -32.80 -1.74
C ASP A 112 10.82 -32.50 -2.29
N LYS A 113 10.20 -33.51 -2.91
CA LYS A 113 8.84 -33.43 -3.50
C LYS A 113 7.74 -33.07 -2.50
N SER A 114 7.86 -33.50 -1.23
CA SER A 114 6.86 -33.16 -0.21
C SER A 114 6.90 -31.68 0.19
N ALA A 115 8.04 -31.03 0.04
CA ALA A 115 8.17 -29.60 0.24
C ALA A 115 7.68 -28.81 -0.99
N GLU A 116 7.66 -29.43 -2.17
CA GLU A 116 7.09 -28.86 -3.39
C GLU A 116 5.55 -28.77 -3.32
N ASP A 117 4.87 -29.82 -2.83
CA ASP A 117 3.41 -29.82 -2.62
C ASP A 117 2.97 -28.75 -1.59
N ASP A 118 3.77 -28.51 -0.54
CA ASP A 118 3.53 -27.45 0.46
C ASP A 118 3.64 -26.05 -0.17
N LEU A 119 4.60 -25.85 -1.09
CA LEU A 119 4.77 -24.58 -1.80
C LEU A 119 3.62 -24.29 -2.76
N ASP A 120 3.14 -25.31 -3.47
CA ASP A 120 1.98 -25.16 -4.36
C ASP A 120 0.71 -24.82 -3.55
N GLY A 121 0.55 -25.39 -2.35
CA GLY A 121 -0.50 -25.02 -1.42
C GLY A 121 -0.42 -23.55 -0.99
N MET A 122 0.77 -23.10 -0.56
CA MET A 122 1.01 -21.71 -0.19
C MET A 122 0.78 -20.73 -1.35
N GLU A 123 1.17 -21.11 -2.57
CA GLU A 123 0.98 -20.30 -3.78
C GLU A 123 -0.51 -20.13 -4.10
N ASN A 124 -1.30 -21.21 -4.02
CA ASN A 124 -2.73 -21.15 -4.25
C ASN A 124 -3.46 -20.28 -3.21
N GLU A 125 -3.08 -20.41 -1.93
CA GLU A 125 -3.61 -19.57 -0.86
C GLU A 125 -3.28 -18.09 -1.11
N LEU A 126 -2.02 -17.78 -1.41
CA LEU A 126 -1.58 -16.41 -1.70
C LEU A 126 -2.31 -15.82 -2.92
N ASN A 127 -2.48 -16.60 -3.98
CA ASN A 127 -3.20 -16.18 -5.18
C ASN A 127 -4.66 -15.83 -4.86
N GLN A 128 -5.33 -16.66 -4.06
CA GLN A 128 -6.70 -16.39 -3.62
C GLN A 128 -6.77 -15.11 -2.78
N GLU A 129 -5.88 -14.95 -1.81
CA GLU A 129 -5.83 -13.75 -0.96
C GLU A 129 -5.57 -12.48 -1.75
N MET A 130 -4.68 -12.53 -2.75
CA MET A 130 -4.42 -11.42 -3.66
C MET A 130 -5.66 -11.05 -4.48
N ILE A 131 -6.37 -12.04 -5.04
CA ILE A 131 -7.59 -11.78 -5.81
C ILE A 131 -8.65 -11.12 -4.92
N GLU A 132 -8.86 -11.65 -3.71
CA GLU A 132 -9.83 -11.07 -2.76
C GLU A 132 -9.42 -9.66 -2.33
N PHE A 133 -8.13 -9.43 -2.09
CA PHE A 133 -7.58 -8.14 -1.73
C PHE A 133 -7.77 -7.11 -2.84
N MET A 134 -7.45 -7.46 -4.08
CA MET A 134 -7.60 -6.59 -5.26
C MET A 134 -9.06 -6.20 -5.52
N ASN A 135 -10.03 -7.05 -5.11
CA ASN A 135 -11.47 -6.80 -5.24
C ASN A 135 -12.09 -6.14 -4.00
N THR A 136 -11.32 -5.87 -2.95
CA THR A 136 -11.84 -5.25 -1.73
C THR A 136 -12.18 -3.78 -1.99
N ASN A 137 -13.42 -3.37 -1.75
CA ASN A 137 -13.88 -2.00 -1.94
C ASN A 137 -13.89 -1.22 -0.62
N VAL A 138 -12.95 -0.29 -0.45
CA VAL A 138 -12.85 0.60 0.73
C VAL A 138 -12.91 2.04 0.24
N PRO A 139 -13.72 2.94 0.83
CA PRO A 139 -13.68 4.34 0.48
C PRO A 139 -12.41 5.00 1.03
N TYR A 140 -11.65 5.68 0.17
CA TYR A 140 -10.47 6.45 0.54
C TYR A 140 -10.35 7.68 -0.34
N VAL A 141 -9.35 8.49 -0.04
CA VAL A 141 -8.91 9.63 -0.83
C VAL A 141 -7.50 9.36 -1.32
N VAL A 142 -7.19 9.75 -2.56
CA VAL A 142 -5.83 9.76 -3.09
C VAL A 142 -5.36 11.18 -3.32
N LYS A 143 -4.19 11.53 -2.77
CA LYS A 143 -3.56 12.83 -2.96
C LYS A 143 -2.12 12.66 -3.46
N ARG A 144 -1.73 13.47 -4.44
CA ARG A 144 -0.30 13.65 -4.79
C ARG A 144 0.35 14.58 -3.77
N LEU A 145 1.44 14.14 -3.18
CA LEU A 145 2.22 14.92 -2.23
C LEU A 145 3.16 15.88 -2.96
N LEU A 146 3.25 17.10 -2.45
CA LEU A 146 4.19 18.12 -2.86
C LEU A 146 5.34 18.21 -1.84
N ALA A 147 6.44 18.86 -2.22
CA ALA A 147 7.59 19.04 -1.32
C ALA A 147 7.22 19.74 0.01
N ALA A 148 6.23 20.64 -0.02
CA ALA A 148 5.71 21.28 1.19
C ALA A 148 4.94 20.30 2.10
N ASP A 149 4.18 19.36 1.53
CA ASP A 149 3.51 18.32 2.30
C ASP A 149 4.53 17.42 3.00
N LEU A 150 5.59 17.00 2.29
CA LEU A 150 6.64 16.13 2.85
C LEU A 150 7.37 16.78 4.03
N LYS A 151 7.62 18.10 3.98
CA LYS A 151 8.22 18.85 5.10
C LYS A 151 7.33 18.92 6.34
N ALA A 152 6.01 18.84 6.15
CA ALA A 152 5.06 18.85 7.26
C ALA A 152 4.88 17.44 7.87
N ILE A 153 4.98 16.40 7.05
CA ILE A 153 4.80 15.01 7.47
C ILE A 153 6.09 14.48 8.12
N TYR A 154 7.23 14.65 7.45
CA TYR A 154 8.52 14.15 7.93
C TYR A 154 9.23 15.23 8.75
N VAL A 155 9.13 15.06 10.06
CA VAL A 155 9.60 16.00 11.07
C VAL A 155 11.09 15.84 11.41
N GLY A 156 11.72 14.74 10.99
CA GLY A 156 13.15 14.48 11.17
C GLY A 156 13.48 13.65 12.41
N ALA A 157 14.79 13.40 12.60
CA ALA A 157 15.33 12.52 13.62
C ALA A 157 14.86 12.89 15.05
N GLY A 158 14.47 11.89 15.83
CA GLY A 158 14.13 12.05 17.26
C GLY A 158 12.68 12.48 17.52
N GLU A 159 12.01 13.08 16.55
CA GLU A 159 10.61 13.48 16.65
C GLU A 159 9.66 12.29 16.43
N ASN A 160 8.48 12.32 17.07
CA ASN A 160 7.43 11.28 16.99
C ASN A 160 7.89 9.84 17.30
N SER A 161 8.98 9.65 18.04
CA SER A 161 9.67 8.38 18.26
C SER A 161 9.02 7.47 19.33
N LYS A 162 7.69 7.34 19.32
CA LYS A 162 6.96 6.45 20.22
C LYS A 162 7.14 5.00 19.77
N ILE A 163 7.93 4.25 20.54
CA ILE A 163 8.14 2.81 20.33
C ILE A 163 6.79 2.10 20.54
N VAL A 164 6.41 1.26 19.57
CA VAL A 164 5.21 0.43 19.59
C VAL A 164 5.65 -1.01 19.83
N GLU A 165 5.26 -1.55 20.99
CA GLU A 165 5.52 -2.93 21.41
C GLU A 165 4.22 -3.58 21.92
N PRO A 166 3.82 -4.76 21.39
CA PRO A 166 4.45 -5.45 20.25
C PRO A 166 4.21 -4.70 18.93
N ASN A 167 5.04 -4.98 17.92
CA ASN A 167 4.85 -4.43 16.58
C ASN A 167 3.54 -4.99 15.99
N PRO A 168 2.59 -4.15 15.57
CA PRO A 168 1.26 -4.60 15.12
C PRO A 168 1.29 -5.38 13.80
N PHE A 169 2.41 -5.37 13.08
CA PHE A 169 2.55 -6.01 11.77
C PHE A 169 3.34 -7.30 11.82
N GLN A 170 4.30 -7.41 12.74
CA GLN A 170 5.22 -8.54 12.81
C GLN A 170 5.86 -8.63 14.20
N ASP A 171 5.51 -9.66 14.96
CA ASP A 171 5.96 -9.83 16.35
C ASP A 171 7.49 -9.94 16.51
N ASP A 172 8.19 -10.52 15.52
CA ASP A 172 9.65 -10.68 15.51
C ASP A 172 10.41 -9.46 14.98
N PHE A 173 9.70 -8.43 14.52
CA PHE A 173 10.32 -7.20 14.01
C PHE A 173 10.33 -6.11 15.08
N VAL A 174 11.52 -5.77 15.57
CA VAL A 174 11.71 -4.74 16.61
C VAL A 174 11.56 -3.35 16.02
N SER A 175 10.59 -2.58 16.53
CA SER A 175 10.38 -1.18 16.19
C SER A 175 11.57 -0.31 16.63
N VAL A 176 12.29 0.30 15.68
CA VAL A 176 13.43 1.19 15.97
C VAL A 176 13.15 2.62 15.51
N ARG A 177 13.85 3.61 16.07
CA ARG A 177 13.67 5.02 15.67
C ARG A 177 14.09 5.23 14.21
N ASN A 178 13.34 6.03 13.48
CA ASN A 178 13.71 6.44 12.13
C ASN A 178 14.55 7.74 12.19
N GLU A 179 15.81 7.64 11.78
CA GLU A 179 16.78 8.74 11.85
C GLU A 179 16.58 9.82 10.78
N VAL A 180 15.78 9.56 9.75
CA VAL A 180 15.60 10.49 8.63
C VAL A 180 14.21 11.12 8.64
N LYS A 181 13.16 10.29 8.75
CA LYS A 181 11.77 10.75 8.61
C LYS A 181 11.15 11.18 9.95
N GLY A 182 11.73 10.75 11.07
CA GLY A 182 11.07 10.74 12.37
C GLY A 182 10.12 9.54 12.52
N GLY A 183 9.58 9.32 13.71
CA GLY A 183 8.78 8.14 13.99
C GLY A 183 9.61 6.87 14.27
N VAL A 184 9.00 5.73 13.99
CA VAL A 184 9.60 4.40 14.13
C VAL A 184 9.52 3.62 12.82
N ARG A 185 10.42 2.66 12.63
CA ARG A 185 10.49 1.76 11.47
C ARG A 185 10.66 0.32 11.92
#